data_AF-A0A7C1MH24-F1
#
_entry.id   AF-A0A7C1MH24-F1
#
_cell.length_a   1.000
_cell.length_b   1.000
_cell.length_c   1.000
_cell.angle_alpha   90.00
_cell.angle_beta   90.00
_cell.angle_gamma   90.00
#
_symmetry.space_group_name_H-M   'P 1'
#
loop_
_entity.id
_entity.type
_entity.pdbx_description
1 polymer ?
#
loop_
_entity_poly.entity_id
_entity_poly.type
_entity_poly.pdbx_seq_one_letter_code
_entity_poly.pdbx_strand_id
1 'polypeptide(L)'
;LIRQELVKKQWEDDKEIAGVIILIYDHHRRKLINKLTDIQHDFQKMIISTQHIHLDHNNCLEIIAVKGNPKEAQKLTDTLKSVKGVKHGTLSMSSTGKEIE
;
A
#
# COMPACT_ATOMS: atom_id res chain seq x y z
N LEU A 1 -21.09 -7.18 5.76
CA LEU A 1 -21.54 -7.54 4.41
C LEU A 1 -21.85 -6.30 3.57
N ILE A 2 -22.92 -5.52 3.82
CA ILE A 2 -23.27 -4.35 2.99
C ILE A 2 -22.13 -3.31 2.86
N ARG A 3 -21.48 -2.93 3.98
CA ARG A 3 -20.39 -1.94 3.95
C ARG A 3 -19.16 -2.38 3.16
N GLN A 4 -18.84 -3.68 3.14
CA GLN A 4 -17.70 -4.19 2.35
C GLN A 4 -17.99 -4.09 0.85
N GLU A 5 -19.22 -4.38 0.43
CA GLU A 5 -19.63 -4.20 -0.97
C GLU A 5 -19.64 -2.72 -1.38
N LEU A 6 -20.03 -1.80 -0.48
CA LEU A 6 -19.95 -0.36 -0.75
C LEU A 6 -18.51 0.12 -0.94
N VAL A 7 -17.57 -0.34 -0.11
CA VAL A 7 -16.14 -0.07 -0.30
C VAL A 7 -15.70 -0.59 -1.66
N LYS A 8 -15.99 -1.85 -1.99
CA LYS A 8 -15.60 -2.44 -3.27
C LYS A 8 -16.15 -1.64 -4.46
N LYS A 9 -17.41 -1.22 -4.40
CA LYS A 9 -18.03 -0.39 -5.43
C LYS A 9 -17.34 0.98 -5.58
N GLN A 10 -16.95 1.64 -4.49
CA GLN A 10 -16.20 2.91 -4.57
C GLN A 10 -14.86 2.75 -5.30
N TRP A 11 -14.20 1.61 -5.11
CA TRP A 11 -12.96 1.28 -5.81
C TRP A 11 -13.19 1.01 -7.30
N GLU A 12 -14.30 0.35 -7.65
CA GLU A 12 -14.72 0.10 -9.03
C GLU A 12 -15.16 1.39 -9.76
N ASP A 13 -15.80 2.31 -9.04
CA ASP A 13 -16.28 3.61 -9.54
C ASP A 13 -15.18 4.69 -9.61
N ASP A 14 -13.91 4.34 -9.40
CA ASP A 14 -12.76 5.26 -9.42
C ASP A 14 -12.88 6.47 -8.45
N LYS A 15 -13.66 6.34 -7.37
CA LYS A 15 -13.84 7.41 -6.37
C LYS A 15 -12.59 7.58 -5.50
N GLU A 16 -12.47 8.72 -4.83
CA GLU A 16 -11.40 8.94 -3.84
C GLU A 16 -11.54 7.94 -2.68
N ILE A 17 -10.54 7.07 -2.52
CA ILE A 17 -10.51 6.02 -1.50
C ILE A 17 -9.41 6.26 -0.47
N ALA A 18 -9.45 5.49 0.62
CA ALA A 18 -8.35 5.32 1.54
C ALA A 18 -7.98 3.83 1.60
N GLY A 19 -6.73 3.51 1.93
CA GLY A 19 -6.28 2.14 2.03
C GLY A 19 -4.95 2.00 2.73
N VAL A 20 -4.52 0.75 2.88
CA VAL A 20 -3.25 0.39 3.50
C VAL A 20 -2.55 -0.64 2.63
N ILE A 21 -1.31 -0.36 2.23
CA ILE A 21 -0.43 -1.36 1.62
C ILE A 21 0.40 -1.98 2.74
N ILE A 22 0.40 -3.30 2.82
CA ILE A 22 1.19 -4.07 3.78
C ILE A 22 2.29 -4.78 3.00
N LEU A 23 3.55 -4.55 3.34
CA LEU A 23 4.71 -5.22 2.76
C LEU A 23 5.48 -6.02 3.81
N ILE A 24 5.99 -7.18 3.42
CA ILE A 24 7.03 -7.91 4.16
C ILE A 24 8.23 -8.06 3.26
N TYR A 25 9.42 -7.69 3.74
CA TYR A 25 10.65 -7.79 2.96
C TYR A 25 11.90 -8.06 3.81
N ASP A 26 12.97 -8.49 3.15
CA ASP A 26 14.27 -8.76 3.75
C ASP A 26 15.21 -7.55 3.63
N HIS A 27 15.45 -6.84 4.74
CA HIS A 27 16.20 -5.58 4.73
C HIS A 27 17.71 -5.74 4.53
N HIS A 28 18.26 -6.97 4.64
CA HIS A 28 19.67 -7.24 4.30
C HIS A 28 19.91 -7.30 2.79
N ARG A 29 18.85 -7.34 1.98
CA ARG A 29 18.96 -7.29 0.52
C ARG A 29 19.46 -5.91 0.10
N ARG A 30 20.73 -5.87 -0.33
CA ARG A 30 21.36 -4.67 -0.89
C ARG A 30 20.45 -3.99 -1.92
N LYS A 31 20.32 -2.66 -1.81
CA LYS A 31 19.52 -1.78 -2.67
C LYS A 31 17.99 -1.95 -2.58
N LEU A 32 17.46 -2.92 -1.82
CA LEU A 32 16.01 -3.12 -1.73
C LEU A 32 15.32 -1.90 -1.11
N ILE A 33 15.78 -1.46 0.06
CA ILE A 33 15.21 -0.31 0.77
C ILE A 33 15.19 0.93 -0.14
N ASN A 34 16.34 1.27 -0.73
CA ASN A 34 16.43 2.41 -1.64
C ASN A 34 15.43 2.29 -2.80
N LYS A 35 15.30 1.10 -3.40
CA LYS A 35 14.36 0.90 -4.51
C LYS A 35 12.90 1.05 -4.07
N LEU A 36 12.54 0.57 -2.88
CA LEU A 36 11.21 0.77 -2.31
C LEU A 36 10.96 2.26 -2.03
N THR A 37 11.91 2.96 -1.43
CA THR A 37 11.83 4.40 -1.17
C THR A 37 11.69 5.21 -2.46
N ASP A 38 12.45 4.89 -3.51
CA ASP A 38 12.35 5.56 -4.81
C ASP A 38 10.94 5.40 -5.41
N ILE A 39 10.39 4.18 -5.38
CA ILE A 39 9.01 3.93 -5.84
C ILE A 39 8.02 4.72 -4.99
N GLN A 40 8.17 4.74 -3.66
CA GLN A 40 7.27 5.51 -2.81
C GLN A 40 7.35 7.03 -3.10
N HIS A 41 8.53 7.56 -3.41
CA HIS A 41 8.70 8.96 -3.80
C HIS A 41 8.00 9.30 -5.12
N ASP A 42 8.01 8.38 -6.10
CA ASP A 42 7.26 8.54 -7.36
C ASP A 42 5.74 8.63 -7.12
N PHE A 43 5.25 7.99 -6.05
CA PHE A 43 3.84 7.98 -5.65
C PHE A 43 3.53 8.85 -4.42
N GLN A 44 4.40 9.81 -4.06
CA GLN A 44 4.27 10.60 -2.83
C GLN A 44 2.93 11.33 -2.66
N LYS A 45 2.24 11.65 -3.77
CA LYS A 45 0.92 12.31 -3.72
C LYS A 45 -0.19 11.42 -3.18
N MET A 46 -0.01 10.09 -3.26
CA MET A 46 -0.94 9.08 -2.78
C MET A 46 -0.63 8.64 -1.34
N ILE A 47 0.64 8.69 -0.94
CA ILE A 47 1.12 8.17 0.34
C ILE A 47 0.94 9.24 1.42
N ILE A 48 0.17 8.90 2.46
CA ILE A 48 -0.01 9.76 3.63
C ILE A 48 1.15 9.57 4.60
N SER A 49 1.51 8.31 4.88
CA SER A 49 2.53 7.95 5.85
C SER A 49 2.96 6.51 5.68
N THR A 50 4.18 6.22 6.12
CA THR A 50 4.78 4.87 6.13
C THR A 50 5.23 4.54 7.54
N GLN A 51 4.92 3.33 8.02
CA GLN A 51 5.45 2.80 9.26
C GLN A 51 6.30 1.57 8.96
N HIS A 52 7.53 1.55 9.47
CA HIS A 52 8.46 0.44 9.34
C HIS A 52 8.63 -0.26 10.69
N ILE A 53 8.49 -1.58 10.71
CA ILE A 53 8.60 -2.41 11.91
C ILE A 53 9.61 -3.53 11.63
N HIS A 54 10.62 -3.63 12.48
CA HIS A 54 11.52 -4.80 12.47
C HIS A 54 10.81 -5.98 13.13
N LEU A 55 10.52 -7.04 12.36
CA LEU A 55 9.91 -8.26 12.87
C LEU A 55 10.97 -9.19 13.50
N ASP A 56 12.12 -9.28 12.83
CA ASP A 56 13.28 -10.03 13.30
C ASP A 56 14.56 -9.50 12.63
N HIS A 57 15.67 -10.23 12.77
CA HIS A 57 16.96 -9.84 12.20
C HIS A 57 16.93 -9.62 10.69
N ASN A 58 16.10 -10.32 9.93
CA ASN A 58 16.05 -10.22 8.46
C ASN A 58 14.78 -9.51 7.97
N ASN A 59 13.66 -9.70 8.66
CA ASN A 59 12.35 -9.32 8.15
C ASN A 59 11.88 -7.96 8.68
N CYS A 60 11.34 -7.15 7.78
CA CYS A 60 10.63 -5.93 8.10
C CYS A 60 9.19 -6.02 7.59
N LEU A 61 8.28 -5.49 8.40
CA LEU A 61 6.91 -5.18 8.02
C LEU A 61 6.85 -3.68 7.73
N GLU A 62 6.30 -3.30 6.59
CA GLU A 62 6.03 -1.90 6.27
C GLU A 62 4.54 -1.71 5.99
N ILE A 63 3.98 -0.68 6.60
CA ILE A 63 2.57 -0.31 6.47
C ILE A 63 2.52 1.07 5.83
N ILE A 64 1.92 1.17 4.65
CA ILE A 64 1.85 2.40 3.85
C ILE A 64 0.39 2.83 3.79
N ALA A 65 0.04 3.90 4.50
CA ALA A 65 -1.28 4.51 4.42
C ALA A 65 -1.40 5.32 3.12
N VAL A 66 -2.44 5.06 2.34
CA VAL A 66 -2.68 5.71 1.06
C VAL A 66 -4.07 6.33 0.98
N LYS A 67 -4.18 7.43 0.23
CA LYS A 67 -5.46 8.06 -0.10
C LYS A 67 -5.39 8.65 -1.50
N GLY A 68 -6.44 8.44 -2.30
CA GLY A 68 -6.56 9.02 -3.64
C GLY A 68 -7.22 8.06 -4.61
N ASN A 69 -6.70 7.99 -5.84
CA ASN A 69 -7.28 7.19 -6.92
C ASN A 69 -7.04 5.66 -6.69
N PRO A 70 -8.07 4.81 -6.83
CA PRO A 70 -7.97 3.35 -6.64
C PRO A 70 -6.96 2.67 -7.58
N LYS A 71 -6.93 3.07 -8.86
CA LYS A 71 -6.01 2.50 -9.86
C LYS A 71 -4.57 2.86 -9.56
N GLU A 72 -4.29 4.08 -9.12
CA GLU A 72 -2.95 4.49 -8.69
C GLU A 72 -2.51 3.74 -7.41
N ALA A 73 -3.41 3.50 -6.45
CA ALA A 73 -3.12 2.68 -5.27
C ALA A 73 -2.81 1.22 -5.64
N GLN A 74 -3.57 0.63 -6.58
CA GLN A 74 -3.31 -0.70 -7.09
C GLN A 74 -1.96 -0.77 -7.83
N LYS A 75 -1.69 0.21 -8.70
CA LYS A 75 -0.42 0.33 -9.43
C LYS A 75 0.77 0.46 -8.50
N LEU A 76 0.68 1.29 -7.45
CA LEU A 76 1.71 1.39 -6.41
C LEU A 76 1.95 0.04 -5.75
N THR A 77 0.87 -0.64 -5.34
CA THR A 77 0.94 -1.96 -4.70
C THR A 77 1.63 -2.99 -5.59
N ASP A 78 1.24 -3.08 -6.86
CA ASP A 78 1.82 -4.03 -7.81
C ASP A 78 3.28 -3.71 -8.12
N THR A 79 3.62 -2.43 -8.23
CA THR A 79 5.00 -1.97 -8.43
C THR A 79 5.88 -2.37 -7.24
N LEU A 80 5.44 -2.12 -6.01
CA LEU A 80 6.16 -2.50 -4.79
C LEU A 80 6.31 -4.02 -4.69
N LYS A 81 5.24 -4.78 -4.94
CA LYS A 81 5.26 -6.26 -4.94
C LYS A 81 6.23 -6.86 -5.94
N SER A 82 6.44 -6.19 -7.07
CA SER A 82 7.35 -6.68 -8.14
C SER A 82 8.84 -6.53 -7.79
N VAL A 83 9.18 -5.77 -6.73
CA VAL A 83 10.58 -5.54 -6.36
C VAL A 83 11.18 -6.81 -5.76
N LYS A 84 12.25 -7.30 -6.39
CA LYS A 84 12.99 -8.48 -5.92
C LYS A 84 13.48 -8.27 -4.48
N GLY A 85 13.00 -9.11 -3.55
CA GLY A 85 13.30 -9.02 -2.13
C GLY A 85 12.07 -8.73 -1.26
N VAL A 86 10.97 -8.29 -1.87
CA VAL A 86 9.65 -8.29 -1.25
C VAL A 86 9.12 -9.73 -1.20
N LYS A 87 8.74 -10.17 0.00
CA LYS A 87 8.21 -11.51 0.29
C LYS A 87 6.69 -11.54 0.24
N HIS A 88 6.05 -10.45 0.66
CA HIS A 88 4.61 -10.29 0.64
C HIS A 88 4.26 -8.83 0.35
N GLY A 89 3.19 -8.62 -0.40
CA GLY A 89 2.57 -7.32 -0.53
C GLY A 89 1.07 -7.45 -0.81
N THR A 90 0.26 -6.70 -0.09
CA THR A 90 -1.19 -6.67 -0.28
C THR A 90 -1.74 -5.27 -0.06
N LEU A 91 -2.87 -4.98 -0.71
CA LEU A 91 -3.62 -3.75 -0.54
C LEU A 91 -4.91 -4.06 0.22
N SER A 92 -5.05 -3.47 1.40
CA SER A 92 -6.30 -3.45 2.14
C SER A 92 -7.12 -2.24 1.69
N MET A 93 -8.20 -2.52 0.96
CA MET A 93 -9.11 -1.51 0.44
C MET A 93 -10.02 -0.97 1.54
N SER A 94 -10.18 0.35 1.61
CA SER A 94 -11.09 1.02 2.54
C SER A 94 -11.76 2.22 1.87
N SER A 95 -12.52 2.98 2.65
CA SER A 95 -13.18 4.21 2.22
C SER A 95 -12.60 5.40 2.96
N THR A 96 -12.78 6.59 2.38
CA THR A 96 -12.59 7.85 3.13
C THR A 96 -13.66 8.07 4.20
N GLY A 97 -14.69 7.20 4.26
CA GLY A 97 -15.79 7.27 5.21
C GLY A 97 -16.90 8.24 4.80
N LYS A 98 -16.70 9.05 3.75
CA LYS A 98 -17.67 10.08 3.32
C LYS A 98 -18.99 9.54 2.76
N GLU A 99 -19.00 8.32 2.22
CA GLU A 99 -20.20 7.71 1.62
C GLU A 99 -20.58 6.37 2.29
N ILE A 100 -20.12 6.14 3.52
CA ILE A 100 -20.46 4.95 4.30
C ILE A 100 -20.94 5.41 5.68
N GLU A 101 -22.26 5.51 5.83
CA GLU A 101 -22.94 5.65 7.14
C GLU A 101 -23.34 4.28 7.72
#